data_AF-A0A838PMX7-F1
#
_entry.id   AF-A0A838PMX7-F1
#
_cell.length_a   1.000
_cell.length_b   1.000
_cell.length_c   1.000
_cell.angle_alpha   90.00
_cell.angle_beta   90.00
_cell.angle_gamma   90.00
#
_symmetry.space_group_name_H-M   'P 1'
#
loop_
_entity.id
_entity.type
_entity.pdbx_description
1 polymer ?
#
loop_
_entity_poly.entity_id
_entity_poly.type
_entity_poly.pdbx_seq_one_letter_code
_entity_poly.pdbx_strand_id
1 'polypeptide(L)'
;MRNPVLYVSRDLEYDWLIALEFGRVVDGQPDDHFRRVGENFAYCLDGPDGDIVGFGVGDLTSFDVEAVPELWGGQHFDAPLLGLRDVPAGAIVLAAQAKLADKPTTNRMLFNLATNAEGEHALALWRQCLEAGDSMAHYSLGYTLLELGRAREGYGHLREYVEACPTNGWAWCWLGRAHEALSEFTDA
;
A
#
# COMPACT_ATOMS: atom_id res chain seq x y z
N MET A 1 -4.57 0.56 24.34
CA MET A 1 -4.78 0.79 22.89
C MET A 1 -4.32 -0.45 22.16
N ARG A 2 -4.93 -0.80 21.02
CA ARG A 2 -4.52 -1.96 20.22
C ARG A 2 -3.41 -1.51 19.27
N ASN A 3 -2.36 -2.32 19.13
CA ASN A 3 -1.28 -2.03 18.19
C ASN A 3 -1.82 -2.08 16.74
N PRO A 4 -1.34 -1.20 15.83
CA PRO A 4 -1.69 -1.31 14.43
C PRO A 4 -1.27 -2.67 13.87
N VAL A 5 -2.15 -3.30 13.10
CA VAL A 5 -1.88 -4.58 12.45
C VAL A 5 -1.39 -4.31 11.04
N LEU A 6 -0.11 -4.56 10.81
CA LEU A 6 0.56 -4.20 9.56
C LEU A 6 0.41 -5.30 8.52
N TYR A 7 -0.04 -4.86 7.36
CA TYR A 7 0.19 -5.51 6.07
C TYR A 7 1.60 -5.13 5.59
N VAL A 8 2.39 -6.14 5.22
CA VAL A 8 3.81 -5.98 4.82
C VAL A 8 3.93 -6.24 3.32
N SER A 9 4.48 -5.27 2.61
CA SER A 9 4.77 -5.33 1.18
C SER A 9 6.26 -5.17 0.94
N ARG A 10 6.88 -6.15 0.26
CA ARG A 10 8.31 -6.18 -0.07
C ARG A 10 8.50 -6.14 -1.57
N ASP A 11 9.22 -5.13 -2.03
CA ASP A 11 9.61 -4.94 -3.43
C ASP A 11 11.11 -5.18 -3.64
N LEU A 12 11.48 -6.08 -4.56
CA LEU A 12 12.88 -6.35 -4.89
C LEU A 12 13.51 -5.37 -5.89
N GLU A 13 12.72 -4.79 -6.78
CA GLU A 13 13.20 -3.91 -7.85
C GLU A 13 13.71 -2.59 -7.26
N TYR A 14 12.97 -2.03 -6.30
CA TYR A 14 13.29 -0.78 -5.63
C TYR A 14 13.92 -0.98 -4.24
N ASP A 15 14.21 -2.23 -3.88
CA ASP A 15 14.73 -2.64 -2.59
C ASP A 15 14.05 -2.02 -1.34
N TRP A 16 12.72 -1.89 -1.34
CA TRP A 16 12.00 -1.35 -0.18
C TRP A 16 11.07 -2.35 0.49
N LEU A 17 10.68 -2.00 1.73
CA LEU A 17 9.56 -2.59 2.45
C LEU A 17 8.65 -1.49 2.98
N ILE A 18 7.34 -1.64 2.71
CA ILE A 18 6.29 -0.79 3.25
C ILE A 18 5.42 -1.68 4.14
N ALA A 19 5.27 -1.28 5.39
CA ALA A 19 4.45 -1.96 6.37
C ALA A 19 3.41 -0.99 6.92
N LEU A 20 2.15 -1.16 6.54
CA LEU A 20 1.06 -0.23 6.84
C LEU A 20 -0.11 -0.96 7.47
N GLU A 21 -0.87 -0.26 8.31
CA GLU A 21 -2.18 -0.73 8.73
C GLU A 21 -3.03 -1.11 7.50
N PHE A 22 -3.72 -2.25 7.58
CA PHE A 22 -4.55 -2.76 6.50
C PHE A 22 -5.56 -1.70 6.01
N GLY A 23 -5.69 -1.54 4.70
CA GLY A 23 -6.56 -0.52 4.09
C GLY A 23 -5.87 0.82 3.81
N ARG A 24 -4.68 1.08 4.37
CA ARG A 24 -3.94 2.32 4.15
C ARG A 24 -3.10 2.25 2.88
N VAL A 25 -2.88 3.43 2.30
CA VAL A 25 -2.07 3.64 1.09
C VAL A 25 -1.19 4.88 1.29
N VAL A 26 0.10 4.77 0.92
CA VAL A 26 1.08 5.88 1.01
C VAL A 26 1.27 6.66 -0.28
N ASP A 27 0.68 6.20 -1.38
CA ASP A 27 0.78 6.87 -2.68
C ASP A 27 0.18 8.28 -2.64
N GLY A 28 0.95 9.25 -3.14
CA GLY A 28 0.53 10.65 -3.23
C GLY A 28 0.32 11.38 -1.89
N GLN A 29 0.68 10.76 -0.75
CA GLN A 29 0.54 11.42 0.55
C GLN A 29 1.53 12.60 0.67
N PRO A 30 1.13 13.73 1.30
CA PRO A 30 2.02 14.87 1.49
C PRO A 30 3.18 14.55 2.45
N ASP A 31 4.28 15.32 2.35
CA ASP A 31 5.49 15.10 3.16
C ASP A 31 5.25 15.18 4.67
N ASP A 32 4.27 15.97 5.13
CA ASP A 32 3.90 16.11 6.55
C ASP A 32 3.13 14.90 7.11
N HIS A 33 2.78 13.91 6.27
CA HIS A 33 2.28 12.60 6.70
C HIS A 33 3.41 11.61 6.99
N PHE A 34 4.68 12.04 6.93
CA PHE A 34 5.83 11.19 7.17
C PHE A 34 6.74 11.77 8.27
N ARG A 35 7.01 10.95 9.29
CA ARG A 35 8.04 11.26 10.28
C ARG A 35 9.31 10.47 9.97
N ARG A 36 10.24 11.13 9.27
CA ARG A 36 11.52 10.54 8.86
C ARG A 36 12.42 10.21 10.07
N VAL A 37 13.10 9.07 9.98
CA VAL A 37 14.15 8.64 10.92
C VAL A 37 15.36 8.26 10.08
N GLY A 38 16.31 9.19 9.95
CA GLY A 38 17.42 9.05 9.01
C GLY A 38 16.98 9.16 7.54
N GLU A 39 17.83 8.63 6.66
CA GLU A 39 17.65 8.76 5.20
C GLU A 39 16.61 7.77 4.67
N ASN A 40 16.73 6.50 5.06
CA ASN A 40 16.03 5.38 4.43
C ASN A 40 14.84 4.85 5.24
N PHE A 41 14.42 5.50 6.32
CA PHE A 41 13.26 5.08 7.11
C PHE A 41 12.32 6.24 7.39
N ALA A 42 11.02 6.00 7.31
CA ALA A 42 10.00 6.95 7.76
C ALA A 42 8.78 6.23 8.36
N TYR A 43 8.27 6.76 9.46
CA TYR A 43 6.95 6.40 9.96
C TYR A 43 5.87 7.11 9.13
N CYS A 44 4.79 6.41 8.82
CA CYS A 44 3.61 6.95 8.14
C CYS A 44 2.57 7.35 9.18
N LEU A 45 1.97 8.53 9.01
CA LEU A 45 1.01 9.13 9.94
C LEU A 45 -0.39 9.19 9.34
N ASP A 46 -1.42 9.11 10.19
CA ASP A 46 -2.82 9.38 9.81
C ASP A 46 -3.10 10.88 9.80
N GLY A 47 -2.58 11.58 8.79
CA GLY A 47 -2.63 13.02 8.70
C GLY A 47 -1.44 13.73 9.38
N PRO A 48 -1.37 15.07 9.27
CA PRO A 48 -0.31 15.85 9.91
C PRO A 48 -0.42 15.71 11.44
N ASP A 49 0.69 15.34 12.09
CA ASP A 49 0.77 15.06 13.54
C ASP A 49 -0.17 13.93 14.04
N GLY A 50 -0.68 13.10 13.13
CA GLY A 50 -1.57 11.99 13.44
C GLY A 50 -0.86 10.77 14.07
N ASP A 51 -1.66 9.75 14.38
CA ASP A 51 -1.15 8.49 14.90
C ASP A 51 -0.27 7.77 13.85
N ILE A 52 0.73 7.02 14.32
CA ILE A 52 1.58 6.22 13.45
C ILE A 52 0.80 4.99 12.98
N VAL A 53 0.54 4.93 11.68
CA VAL A 53 -0.20 3.83 11.03
C VAL A 53 0.72 2.80 10.37
N GLY A 54 2.03 3.04 10.37
CA GLY A 54 3.01 2.13 9.79
C GLY A 54 4.33 2.82 9.49
N PHE A 55 5.09 2.25 8.56
CA PHE A 55 6.38 2.78 8.12
C PHE A 55 6.80 2.26 6.75
N GLY A 56 7.73 2.96 6.14
CA GLY A 56 8.50 2.51 4.97
C GLY A 56 9.98 2.47 5.29
N VAL A 57 10.68 1.50 4.70
CA VAL A 57 12.13 1.39 4.71
C VAL A 57 12.64 1.15 3.29
N GLY A 58 13.53 2.02 2.82
CA GLY A 58 14.28 1.84 1.58
C GLY A 58 15.60 1.10 1.82
N ASP A 59 16.22 0.63 0.75
CA ASP A 59 17.47 -0.16 0.77
C ASP A 59 17.46 -1.27 1.83
N LEU A 60 16.33 -1.97 1.97
CA LEU A 60 16.06 -2.92 3.06
C LEU A 60 17.21 -3.90 3.24
N THR A 61 17.79 -4.42 2.15
CA THR A 61 18.84 -5.44 2.24
C THR A 61 20.12 -4.94 2.90
N SER A 62 20.42 -3.65 2.80
CA SER A 62 21.63 -3.02 3.34
C SER A 62 21.39 -2.12 4.55
N PHE A 63 20.13 -1.87 4.89
CA PHE A 63 19.74 -1.02 6.01
C PHE A 63 20.21 -1.59 7.36
N ASP A 64 21.13 -0.88 8.03
CA ASP A 64 21.60 -1.27 9.37
C ASP A 64 20.59 -0.83 10.44
N VAL A 65 19.61 -1.70 10.69
CA VAL A 65 18.54 -1.46 11.68
C VAL A 65 19.06 -1.38 13.12
N GLU A 66 20.18 -2.02 13.43
CA GLU A 66 20.77 -1.99 14.78
C GLU A 66 21.41 -0.64 15.09
N ALA A 67 21.89 0.06 14.05
CA ALA A 67 22.45 1.41 14.16
C ALA A 67 21.40 2.53 14.38
N VAL A 68 20.09 2.20 14.45
CA VAL A 68 19.00 3.17 14.63
C VAL A 68 18.19 2.85 15.91
N PRO A 69 18.65 3.29 17.10
CA PRO A 69 18.02 2.98 18.38
C PRO A 69 16.54 3.39 18.49
N GLU A 70 16.13 4.45 17.78
CA GLU A 70 14.77 4.97 17.76
C GLU A 70 13.74 3.94 17.25
N LEU A 71 14.19 2.97 16.45
CA LEU A 71 13.34 1.91 15.91
C LEU A 71 13.05 0.79 16.92
N TRP A 72 13.71 0.79 18.07
CA TRP A 72 13.60 -0.27 19.09
C TRP A 72 12.79 0.16 20.32
N GLY A 73 12.62 1.47 20.55
CA GLY A 73 11.89 2.01 21.70
C GLY A 73 10.58 2.75 21.36
N GLY A 74 10.16 2.72 20.10
CA GLY A 74 9.02 3.49 19.59
C GLY A 74 7.66 2.79 19.69
N GLN A 75 6.76 3.16 18.78
CA GLN A 75 5.44 2.53 18.62
C GLN A 75 5.59 1.02 18.37
N HIS A 76 4.68 0.23 18.95
CA HIS A 76 4.59 -1.20 18.72
C HIS A 76 3.53 -1.55 17.68
N PHE A 77 3.77 -2.65 16.98
CA PHE A 77 2.98 -3.13 15.85
C PHE A 77 2.80 -4.65 15.92
N ASP A 78 1.73 -5.12 15.28
CA ASP A 78 1.57 -6.53 14.94
C ASP A 78 1.91 -6.72 13.46
N ALA A 79 2.72 -7.73 13.12
CA ALA A 79 3.06 -8.07 11.73
C ALA A 79 2.80 -9.57 11.49
N PRO A 80 1.52 -9.95 11.22
CA PRO A 80 1.12 -11.36 11.11
C PRO A 80 1.91 -12.14 10.06
N LEU A 81 2.25 -11.51 8.92
CA LEU A 81 3.04 -12.15 7.86
C LEU A 81 4.40 -12.67 8.36
N LEU A 82 5.00 -11.97 9.32
CA LEU A 82 6.31 -12.33 9.87
C LEU A 82 6.20 -13.18 11.15
N GLY A 83 4.99 -13.32 11.69
CA GLY A 83 4.70 -14.01 12.95
C GLY A 83 5.01 -13.18 14.20
N LEU A 84 4.96 -11.85 14.07
CA LEU A 84 5.32 -10.92 15.16
C LEU A 84 4.08 -10.24 15.73
N ARG A 85 4.09 -10.01 17.05
CA ARG A 85 3.06 -9.29 17.79
C ARG A 85 3.70 -8.42 18.84
N ASP A 86 3.15 -7.22 19.01
CA ASP A 86 3.61 -6.24 20.01
C ASP A 86 5.12 -6.01 19.97
N VAL A 87 5.64 -5.73 18.77
CA VAL A 87 7.06 -5.48 18.53
C VAL A 87 7.30 -4.09 17.95
N PRO A 88 8.47 -3.49 18.18
CA PRO A 88 8.80 -2.22 17.58
C PRO A 88 9.20 -2.38 16.10
N ALA A 89 9.24 -1.28 15.35
CA ALA A 89 9.53 -1.31 13.90
C ALA A 89 10.88 -1.99 13.57
N GLY A 90 11.91 -1.78 14.39
CA GLY A 90 13.23 -2.38 14.19
C GLY A 90 13.20 -3.91 14.17
N ALA A 91 12.38 -4.52 15.04
CA ALA A 91 12.22 -5.98 15.04
C ALA A 91 11.51 -6.50 13.78
N ILE A 92 10.57 -5.73 13.23
CA ILE A 92 9.89 -6.05 11.96
C ILE A 92 10.86 -5.94 10.80
N VAL A 93 11.66 -4.87 10.74
CA VAL A 93 12.69 -4.67 9.71
C VAL A 93 13.71 -5.81 9.75
N LEU A 94 14.25 -6.14 10.93
CA LEU A 94 15.22 -7.23 11.10
C LEU A 94 14.63 -8.59 10.66
N ALA A 95 13.38 -8.87 11.06
CA ALA A 95 12.71 -10.11 10.64
C ALA A 95 12.42 -10.14 9.14
N ALA A 96 12.09 -9.00 8.54
CA ALA A 96 11.89 -8.90 7.11
C ALA A 96 13.19 -9.09 6.33
N GLN A 97 14.32 -8.53 6.79
CA GLN A 97 15.63 -8.81 6.22
C GLN A 97 15.95 -10.32 6.27
N ALA A 98 15.70 -10.97 7.41
CA ALA A 98 15.98 -12.40 7.56
C ALA A 98 15.09 -13.31 6.69
N LYS A 99 13.85 -12.90 6.41
CA LYS A 99 12.84 -13.75 5.75
C LYS A 99 12.52 -13.38 4.30
N LEU A 100 12.70 -12.11 3.94
CA LEU A 100 12.21 -11.48 2.71
C LEU A 100 13.31 -10.69 1.96
N ALA A 101 14.58 -10.75 2.37
CA ALA A 101 15.65 -10.01 1.69
C ALA A 101 15.69 -10.25 0.17
N ASP A 102 15.58 -11.50 -0.24
CA ASP A 102 15.62 -11.96 -1.63
C ASP A 102 14.25 -12.40 -2.17
N LYS A 103 13.16 -12.11 -1.45
CA LYS A 103 11.82 -12.59 -1.80
C LYS A 103 10.80 -11.46 -1.75
N PRO A 104 10.09 -11.18 -2.86
CA PRO A 104 8.96 -10.28 -2.81
C PRO A 104 7.82 -10.94 -2.02
N THR A 105 6.95 -10.12 -1.44
CA THR A 105 5.68 -10.62 -0.90
C THR A 105 4.71 -10.99 -2.02
N THR A 106 3.74 -11.87 -1.72
CA THR A 106 2.78 -12.35 -2.73
C THR A 106 2.01 -11.23 -3.41
N ASN A 107 1.57 -10.22 -2.65
CA ASN A 107 0.92 -9.05 -3.21
C ASN A 107 1.81 -8.34 -4.24
N ARG A 108 3.12 -8.24 -3.97
CA ARG A 108 4.01 -7.51 -4.84
C ARG A 108 4.34 -8.28 -6.10
N MET A 109 4.45 -9.61 -6.00
CA MET A 109 4.50 -10.47 -7.19
C MET A 109 3.25 -10.29 -8.05
N LEU A 110 2.06 -10.32 -7.44
CA LEU A 110 0.79 -10.14 -8.15
C LEU A 110 0.67 -8.75 -8.77
N PHE A 111 1.07 -7.71 -8.05
CA PHE A 111 1.12 -6.34 -8.54
C PHE A 111 1.98 -6.25 -9.80
N ASN A 112 3.20 -6.79 -9.77
CA ASN A 112 4.12 -6.75 -10.90
C ASN A 112 3.63 -7.59 -12.10
N LEU A 113 2.93 -8.69 -11.86
CA LEU A 113 2.27 -9.43 -12.94
C LEU A 113 1.11 -8.63 -13.53
N ALA A 114 0.31 -7.98 -12.68
CA ALA A 114 -0.87 -7.25 -13.10
C ALA A 114 -0.54 -5.98 -13.90
N THR A 115 0.55 -5.27 -13.56
CA THR A 115 1.02 -4.11 -14.33
C THR A 115 1.45 -4.45 -15.76
N ASN A 116 1.81 -5.72 -16.01
CA ASN A 116 2.22 -6.22 -17.33
C ASN A 116 1.10 -6.98 -18.06
N ALA A 117 -0.10 -7.05 -17.47
CA ALA A 117 -1.25 -7.71 -18.05
C ALA A 117 -2.26 -6.70 -18.59
N GLU A 118 -3.19 -7.16 -19.43
CA GLU A 118 -4.25 -6.31 -19.99
C GLU A 118 -5.64 -6.97 -19.85
N GLY A 119 -6.67 -6.14 -19.93
CA GLY A 119 -8.07 -6.56 -19.97
C GLY A 119 -8.50 -7.46 -18.81
N GLU A 120 -9.25 -8.53 -19.11
CA GLU A 120 -9.76 -9.47 -18.10
C GLU A 120 -8.64 -10.22 -17.35
N HIS A 121 -7.46 -10.40 -17.97
CA HIS A 121 -6.33 -11.02 -17.28
C HIS A 121 -5.75 -10.09 -16.20
N ALA A 122 -5.56 -8.81 -16.53
CA ALA A 122 -5.16 -7.80 -15.55
C ALA A 122 -6.19 -7.71 -14.42
N LEU A 123 -7.49 -7.68 -14.77
CA LEU A 123 -8.56 -7.62 -13.79
C LEU A 123 -8.50 -8.78 -12.78
N ALA A 124 -8.25 -10.00 -13.24
CA ALA A 124 -8.10 -11.17 -12.37
C ALA A 124 -6.90 -11.05 -11.43
N LEU A 125 -5.76 -10.57 -11.93
CA LEU A 125 -4.54 -10.38 -11.11
C LEU A 125 -4.71 -9.24 -10.11
N TRP A 126 -5.35 -8.14 -10.49
CA TRP A 126 -5.65 -7.04 -9.58
C TRP A 126 -6.59 -7.44 -8.45
N ARG A 127 -7.57 -8.30 -8.71
CA ARG A 127 -8.42 -8.88 -7.66
C ARG A 127 -7.62 -9.71 -6.68
N GLN A 128 -6.71 -10.56 -7.17
CA GLN A 128 -5.82 -11.34 -6.31
C GLN A 128 -4.87 -10.44 -5.50
N CYS A 129 -4.41 -9.32 -6.08
CA CYS A 129 -3.59 -8.34 -5.38
C CYS A 129 -4.35 -7.72 -4.19
N LEU A 130 -5.62 -7.34 -4.42
CA LEU A 130 -6.50 -6.85 -3.35
C LEU A 130 -6.79 -7.92 -2.29
N GLU A 131 -7.06 -9.17 -2.70
CA GLU A 131 -7.25 -10.30 -1.79
C GLU A 131 -5.98 -10.61 -0.96
N ALA A 132 -4.80 -10.35 -1.52
CA ALA A 132 -3.53 -10.43 -0.80
C ALA A 132 -3.30 -9.26 0.17
N GLY A 133 -4.20 -8.26 0.19
CA GLY A 133 -4.21 -7.13 1.10
C GLY A 133 -3.72 -5.81 0.52
N ASP A 134 -3.39 -5.76 -0.78
CA ASP A 134 -2.86 -4.55 -1.40
C ASP A 134 -3.95 -3.55 -1.74
N SER A 135 -4.10 -2.53 -0.90
CA SER A 135 -5.12 -1.50 -1.10
C SER A 135 -4.82 -0.61 -2.31
N MET A 136 -3.57 -0.60 -2.81
CA MET A 136 -3.23 0.05 -4.09
C MET A 136 -4.03 -0.52 -5.26
N ALA A 137 -4.42 -1.79 -5.18
CA ALA A 137 -5.13 -2.47 -6.26
C ALA A 137 -6.50 -1.83 -6.57
N HIS A 138 -7.11 -1.08 -5.63
CA HIS A 138 -8.35 -0.35 -5.89
C HIS A 138 -8.22 0.63 -7.06
N TYR A 139 -7.11 1.36 -7.17
CA TYR A 139 -6.90 2.27 -8.29
C TYR A 139 -6.87 1.52 -9.63
N SER A 140 -6.04 0.47 -9.72
CA SER A 140 -5.88 -0.30 -10.96
C SER A 140 -7.12 -1.09 -11.34
N LEU A 141 -7.84 -1.67 -10.36
CA LEU A 141 -9.15 -2.30 -10.59
C LEU A 141 -10.13 -1.30 -11.19
N GLY A 142 -10.20 -0.12 -10.58
CA GLY A 142 -11.02 0.99 -11.04
C GLY A 142 -10.80 1.35 -12.50
N TYR A 143 -9.55 1.65 -12.83
CA TYR A 143 -9.09 1.97 -14.18
C TYR A 143 -9.37 0.83 -15.17
N THR A 144 -8.92 -0.40 -14.88
CA THR A 144 -9.11 -1.55 -15.79
C THR A 144 -10.57 -1.88 -16.02
N LEU A 145 -11.44 -1.76 -15.00
CA LEU A 145 -12.88 -1.98 -15.14
C LEU A 145 -13.53 -0.94 -16.05
N LEU A 146 -13.09 0.32 -16.01
CA LEU A 146 -13.57 1.34 -16.93
C LEU A 146 -13.20 1.04 -18.38
N GLU A 147 -11.97 0.60 -18.64
CA GLU A 147 -11.54 0.22 -19.99
C GLU A 147 -12.34 -0.98 -20.54
N LEU A 148 -12.77 -1.88 -19.66
CA LEU A 148 -13.65 -3.01 -19.99
C LEU A 148 -15.13 -2.61 -20.10
N GLY A 149 -15.48 -1.33 -19.97
CA GLY A 149 -16.86 -0.85 -20.04
C GLY A 149 -17.72 -1.15 -18.80
N ARG A 150 -17.09 -1.60 -17.70
CA ARG A 150 -17.76 -2.00 -16.44
C ARG A 150 -17.77 -0.85 -15.44
N ALA A 151 -18.30 0.29 -15.87
CA ALA A 151 -18.19 1.57 -15.15
C ALA A 151 -18.71 1.53 -13.71
N ARG A 152 -19.78 0.77 -13.42
CA ARG A 152 -20.34 0.67 -12.07
C ARG A 152 -19.43 -0.04 -11.09
N GLU A 153 -18.75 -1.10 -11.52
CA GLU A 153 -17.76 -1.78 -10.67
C GLU A 153 -16.51 -0.90 -10.51
N GLY A 154 -16.03 -0.30 -11.61
CA GLY A 154 -14.87 0.58 -11.58
C GLY A 154 -15.04 1.78 -10.65
N TYR A 155 -16.23 2.39 -10.67
CA TYR A 155 -16.60 3.48 -9.76
C TYR A 155 -16.41 3.11 -8.28
N GLY A 156 -16.89 1.93 -7.88
CA GLY A 156 -16.77 1.47 -6.50
C GLY A 156 -15.32 1.41 -6.05
N HIS A 157 -14.43 0.84 -6.86
CA HIS A 157 -13.01 0.75 -6.53
C HIS A 157 -12.31 2.12 -6.50
N LEU A 158 -12.60 3.00 -7.45
CA LEU A 158 -12.02 4.35 -7.48
C LEU A 158 -12.45 5.18 -6.27
N ARG A 159 -13.71 5.02 -5.83
CA ARG A 159 -14.23 5.69 -4.63
C ARG A 159 -13.44 5.28 -3.38
N GLU A 160 -13.24 3.99 -3.16
CA GLU A 160 -12.42 3.49 -2.05
C GLU A 160 -10.99 4.04 -2.11
N TYR A 161 -10.39 4.10 -3.31
CA TYR A 161 -9.03 4.61 -3.46
C TYR A 161 -8.89 6.10 -3.15
N VAL A 162 -9.83 6.96 -3.59
CA VAL A 162 -9.77 8.40 -3.27
C VAL A 162 -10.06 8.69 -1.79
N GLU A 163 -10.81 7.81 -1.11
CA GLU A 163 -11.00 7.92 0.35
C GLU A 163 -9.68 7.66 1.10
N ALA A 164 -8.87 6.71 0.63
CA ALA A 164 -7.55 6.44 1.18
C ALA A 164 -6.47 7.46 0.75
N CYS A 165 -6.55 7.95 -0.48
CA CYS A 165 -5.58 8.86 -1.11
C CYS A 165 -6.27 10.10 -1.71
N PRO A 166 -6.80 11.01 -0.88
CA PRO A 166 -7.57 12.16 -1.35
C PRO A 166 -6.73 13.16 -2.16
N THR A 167 -5.41 13.10 -2.04
CA THR A 167 -4.45 13.97 -2.74
C THR A 167 -4.04 13.43 -4.12
N ASN A 168 -4.38 12.19 -4.47
CA ASN A 168 -4.04 11.64 -5.78
C ASN A 168 -4.99 12.19 -6.86
N GLY A 169 -4.52 13.19 -7.60
CA GLY A 169 -5.30 13.84 -8.67
C GLY A 169 -5.70 12.91 -9.81
N TRP A 170 -4.88 11.90 -10.14
CA TRP A 170 -5.22 10.92 -11.19
C TRP A 170 -6.39 10.04 -10.78
N ALA A 171 -6.46 9.65 -9.51
CA ALA A 171 -7.58 8.89 -8.97
C ALA A 171 -8.90 9.65 -9.10
N TRP A 172 -8.90 10.96 -8.81
CA TRP A 172 -10.07 11.82 -9.04
C TRP A 172 -10.45 11.93 -10.51
N CYS A 173 -9.48 12.06 -11.42
CA CYS A 173 -9.75 12.07 -12.86
C CYS A 173 -10.46 10.78 -13.32
N TRP A 174 -9.98 9.61 -12.88
CA TRP A 174 -10.61 8.34 -13.20
C TRP A 174 -11.99 8.20 -12.57
N LEU A 175 -12.18 8.65 -11.33
CA LEU A 175 -13.49 8.64 -10.66
C LEU A 175 -14.50 9.52 -11.42
N GLY A 176 -14.08 10.68 -11.92
CA GLY A 176 -14.88 11.54 -12.78
C GLY A 176 -15.31 10.85 -14.07
N ARG A 177 -14.37 10.17 -14.74
CA ARG A 177 -14.68 9.36 -15.94
C ARG A 177 -15.66 8.23 -15.65
N ALA A 178 -15.55 7.59 -14.48
CA ALA A 178 -16.51 6.60 -14.05
C ALA A 178 -17.92 7.19 -13.87
N HIS A 179 -18.01 8.37 -13.26
CA HIS A 179 -19.27 9.09 -13.09
C HIS A 179 -19.92 9.49 -14.43
N GLU A 180 -19.15 9.99 -15.39
CA GLU A 180 -19.64 10.33 -16.73
C GLU A 180 -20.24 9.10 -17.42
N ALA A 181 -19.48 8.01 -17.49
CA ALA A 181 -19.94 6.76 -18.09
C ALA A 181 -21.24 6.26 -17.42
N LEU A 182 -21.34 6.35 -16.09
CA LEU A 182 -22.56 5.95 -15.37
C LEU A 182 -23.77 6.81 -15.69
N SER A 183 -23.58 8.10 -15.98
CA SER A 183 -24.64 9.05 -16.31
C SER A 183 -25.18 8.81 -17.73
N GLU A 184 -24.29 8.48 -18.68
CA GLU A 184 -24.68 8.09 -20.04
C GLU A 184 -25.58 6.84 -20.06
N PHE A 185 -25.39 5.91 -19.11
CA PHE A 185 -26.23 4.71 -18.99
C PHE A 185 -27.56 4.93 -18.25
N THR A 186 -27.73 6.03 -17.51
CA THR A 186 -29.00 6.34 -16.84
C THR A 186 -29.95 7.17 -17.71
N ASP A 187 -29.42 7.85 -18.74
CA ASP A 187 -30.18 8.70 -19.66
C ASP A 187 -30.67 7.96 -20.93
N ALA A 188 -30.44 6.64 -21.03
CA ALA A 188 -30.85 5.75 -22.13
C ALA A 188 -32.03 4.84 -21.75
#